data_AF-A0A5C5TGL6-F1
#
_entry.id   AF-A0A5C5TGL6-F1
#
_cell.length_a   1.000
_cell.length_b   1.000
_cell.length_c   1.000
_cell.angle_alpha   90.00
_cell.angle_beta   90.00
_cell.angle_gamma   90.00
#
_symmetry.space_group_name_H-M   'P 1'
#
loop_
_entity.id
_entity.type
_entity.pdbx_description
1 polymer ?
#
loop_
_entity_poly.entity_id
_entity_poly.type
_entity_poly.pdbx_seq_one_letter_code
_entity_poly.pdbx_strand_id
1 'polypeptide(L)'
;MLFNMEADHGHVVTGYFVSDRFTGTSVIRIVGSGIEPITFECNETRPQLVTAGRHETGWCGFSFDQNLIPGLADMQDLELHDPETGLVLYRRRPAESVIKQKLLRLETHLVPLSQLDDALDGSFRFFYKGMEQFGRETTAQIILLDYADSIYASGRILYKQYEYFLEDRGFRAICLLHDPYDELAERLLMLTDAAHGDMGALDERDSMSFEAAIEFAASLDLSDERQLRRAFRNISAEDAFTFADPAVRSLGARTPDETPQDSTMAAALEVLSNCAVVGLREYPDLFLEGLGAQLGIDPAALPPIPRSSAVTALGRVLREIKAVKNLIERDLELYGHVKAAVEKTL
;
A
#
# COMPACT_ATOMS: atom_id res chain seq x y z
N MET A 1 14.03 5.78 -3.98
CA MET A 1 15.18 5.06 -3.40
C MET A 1 15.50 3.81 -4.21
N LEU A 2 16.76 3.36 -4.18
CA LEU A 2 17.18 2.05 -4.72
C LEU A 2 17.93 1.29 -3.63
N PHE A 3 17.63 0.02 -3.43
CA PHE A 3 18.33 -0.79 -2.45
C PHE A 3 18.24 -2.25 -2.81
N ASN A 4 19.27 -3.00 -2.46
CA ASN A 4 19.24 -4.46 -2.53
C ASN A 4 20.33 -5.04 -1.63
N MET A 5 20.09 -6.26 -1.17
CA MET A 5 21.06 -7.04 -0.45
C MET A 5 21.77 -7.97 -1.42
N GLU A 6 23.09 -7.86 -1.45
CA GLU A 6 23.93 -8.71 -2.29
C GLU A 6 24.28 -10.00 -1.56
N ALA A 7 24.58 -9.92 -0.26
CA ALA A 7 24.84 -11.10 0.57
C ALA A 7 24.61 -10.83 2.07
N ASP A 8 24.16 -11.87 2.77
CA ASP A 8 24.27 -12.00 4.22
C ASP A 8 24.79 -13.41 4.57
N HIS A 9 26.02 -13.47 5.09
CA HIS A 9 26.68 -14.71 5.55
C HIS A 9 26.69 -14.85 7.08
N GLY A 10 25.81 -14.11 7.77
CA GLY A 10 25.75 -13.99 9.22
C GLY A 10 26.77 -12.98 9.74
N HIS A 11 28.06 -13.21 9.48
CA HIS A 11 29.19 -12.43 10.00
C HIS A 11 29.67 -11.30 9.07
N VAL A 12 29.13 -11.25 7.84
CA VAL A 12 29.39 -10.20 6.84
C VAL A 12 28.08 -9.95 6.09
N VAL A 13 27.77 -8.67 5.93
CA VAL A 13 26.57 -8.20 5.22
C VAL A 13 26.99 -7.18 4.18
N THR A 14 26.56 -7.38 2.92
CA THR A 14 26.89 -6.50 1.80
C THR A 14 25.65 -6.15 0.98
N GLY A 15 25.62 -4.93 0.47
CA GLY A 15 24.52 -4.45 -0.35
C GLY A 15 24.75 -3.02 -0.83
N TYR A 16 23.69 -2.39 -1.31
CA TYR A 16 23.69 -0.98 -1.62
C TYR A 16 22.39 -0.30 -1.20
N PHE A 17 22.49 0.99 -0.94
CA PHE A 17 21.36 1.88 -0.66
C PHE A 17 21.62 3.24 -1.31
N VAL A 18 20.68 3.68 -2.14
CA VAL A 18 20.61 5.01 -2.75
C VAL A 18 19.39 5.71 -2.16
N SER A 19 19.66 6.74 -1.36
CA SER A 19 18.61 7.61 -0.83
C SER A 19 17.96 8.46 -1.91
N ASP A 20 16.83 9.10 -1.60
CA ASP A 20 16.12 9.99 -2.54
C ASP A 20 16.89 11.27 -2.88
N ARG A 21 18.02 11.55 -2.21
CA ARG A 21 18.89 12.68 -2.54
C ARG A 21 19.80 12.43 -3.74
N PHE A 22 20.04 11.15 -4.08
CA PHE A 22 20.90 10.70 -5.20
C PHE A 22 22.35 11.27 -5.22
N THR A 23 22.76 11.94 -4.15
CA THR A 23 23.99 12.73 -4.04
C THR A 23 24.70 12.44 -2.71
N GLY A 24 26.00 12.75 -2.63
CA GLY A 24 26.79 12.54 -1.42
C GLY A 24 27.11 11.06 -1.12
N THR A 25 27.31 10.73 0.14
CA THR A 25 27.47 9.34 0.62
C THR A 25 26.16 8.91 1.25
N SER A 26 25.64 7.76 0.83
CA SER A 26 24.41 7.21 1.43
C SER A 26 24.69 6.67 2.82
N VAL A 27 23.69 6.69 3.68
CA VAL A 27 23.80 6.34 5.10
C VAL A 27 22.71 5.37 5.47
N ILE A 28 23.05 4.31 6.20
CA ILE A 28 22.10 3.32 6.72
C ILE A 28 22.06 3.38 8.24
N ARG A 29 20.89 3.14 8.82
CA ARG A 29 20.72 2.95 10.25
C ARG A 29 20.60 1.46 10.56
N ILE A 30 21.42 0.97 11.46
CA ILE A 30 21.53 -0.43 11.85
C ILE A 30 20.95 -0.60 13.26
N VAL A 31 20.05 -1.57 13.40
CA VAL A 31 19.38 -1.92 14.67
C VAL A 31 19.44 -3.44 14.85
N GLY A 32 19.55 -3.92 16.09
CA GLY A 32 19.45 -5.36 16.39
C GLY A 32 20.08 -5.74 17.74
N SER A 33 19.61 -6.82 18.34
CA SER A 33 20.19 -7.47 19.53
C SER A 33 20.43 -6.53 20.72
N GLY A 34 19.58 -5.51 20.86
CA GLY A 34 19.63 -4.53 21.95
C GLY A 34 20.81 -3.57 21.89
N ILE A 35 21.55 -3.48 20.78
CA ILE A 35 22.58 -2.45 20.59
C ILE A 35 21.92 -1.08 20.41
N GLU A 36 22.61 -0.02 20.83
CA GLU A 36 22.23 1.34 20.46
C GLU A 36 22.29 1.47 18.94
N PRO A 37 21.24 2.03 18.28
CA PRO A 37 21.21 2.16 16.84
C PRO A 37 22.46 2.84 16.28
N ILE A 38 23.09 2.21 15.30
CA ILE A 38 24.33 2.69 14.69
C ILE A 38 24.02 3.31 13.34
N THR A 39 24.56 4.48 13.07
CA THR A 39 24.55 5.09 11.74
C THR A 39 25.83 4.69 11.00
N PHE A 40 25.71 4.13 9.81
CA PHE A 40 26.82 3.63 9.00
C PHE A 40 26.84 4.31 7.63
N GLU A 41 27.94 4.98 7.31
CA GLU A 41 28.16 5.58 5.99
C GLU A 41 28.58 4.49 5.00
N CYS A 42 27.95 4.45 3.83
CA CYS A 42 28.30 3.53 2.75
C CYS A 42 29.80 3.66 2.39
N ASN A 43 30.53 2.57 2.54
CA ASN A 43 31.99 2.51 2.44
C ASN A 43 32.50 1.93 1.10
N GLU A 44 31.59 1.63 0.18
CA GLU A 44 31.92 1.12 -1.14
C GLU A 44 31.29 1.95 -2.27
N THR A 45 31.98 1.95 -3.41
CA THR A 45 31.44 2.55 -4.63
C THR A 45 30.67 1.52 -5.47
N ARG A 46 29.61 1.97 -6.14
CA ARG A 46 28.86 1.22 -7.14
C ARG A 46 28.91 1.99 -8.48
N PRO A 47 29.99 1.85 -9.28
CA PRO A 47 30.19 2.64 -10.50
C PRO A 47 29.07 2.47 -11.55
N GLN A 48 28.42 1.31 -11.55
CA GLN A 48 27.30 1.01 -12.44
C GLN A 48 26.10 1.93 -12.18
N LEU A 49 25.85 2.31 -10.91
CA LEU A 49 24.77 3.22 -10.56
C LEU A 49 25.08 4.67 -11.01
N VAL A 50 26.36 5.05 -11.05
CA VAL A 50 26.78 6.33 -11.65
C VAL A 50 26.55 6.34 -13.15
N THR A 51 26.98 5.26 -13.81
CA THR A 51 26.85 5.12 -15.27
C THR A 51 25.38 5.10 -15.70
N ALA A 52 24.50 4.51 -14.89
CA ALA A 52 23.06 4.50 -15.10
C ALA A 52 22.35 5.81 -14.70
N GLY A 53 23.08 6.83 -14.24
CA GLY A 53 22.51 8.10 -13.79
C GLY A 53 21.65 7.97 -12.54
N ARG A 54 21.89 6.94 -11.72
CA ARG A 54 21.12 6.63 -10.51
C ARG A 54 21.79 7.13 -9.23
N HIS A 55 23.04 7.56 -9.28
CA HIS A 55 23.73 8.17 -8.14
C HIS A 55 24.89 9.04 -8.64
N GLU A 56 25.15 10.20 -8.01
CA GLU A 56 26.19 11.14 -8.46
C GLU A 56 27.62 10.57 -8.37
N THR A 57 28.02 10.08 -7.19
CA THR A 57 29.40 9.66 -6.90
C THR A 57 29.60 8.14 -6.87
N GLY A 58 28.52 7.39 -6.66
CA GLY A 58 28.52 5.94 -6.49
C GLY A 58 28.77 5.49 -5.05
N TRP A 59 29.00 6.38 -4.08
CA TRP A 59 29.20 6.05 -2.66
C TRP A 59 27.90 5.63 -1.97
N CYS A 60 27.42 4.45 -2.35
CA CYS A 60 26.14 3.89 -1.95
C CYS A 60 26.20 2.39 -1.70
N GLY A 61 27.36 1.74 -1.89
CA GLY A 61 27.58 0.36 -1.49
C GLY A 61 28.02 0.30 -0.03
N PHE A 62 27.63 -0.76 0.67
CA PHE A 62 28.09 -1.02 2.03
C PHE A 62 28.55 -2.46 2.19
N SER A 63 29.56 -2.63 3.04
CA SER A 63 30.03 -3.91 3.53
C SER A 63 30.49 -3.73 4.97
N PHE A 64 29.88 -4.47 5.89
CA PHE A 64 30.26 -4.48 7.30
C PHE A 64 30.33 -5.90 7.85
N ASP A 65 31.23 -6.10 8.81
CA ASP A 65 31.56 -7.39 9.39
C ASP A 65 31.55 -7.34 10.92
N GLN A 66 31.92 -8.46 11.56
CA GLN A 66 32.05 -8.58 13.02
C GLN A 66 33.03 -7.58 13.65
N ASN A 67 34.00 -7.06 12.91
CA ASN A 67 34.96 -6.09 13.43
C ASN A 67 34.33 -4.70 13.53
N LEU A 68 33.50 -4.34 12.55
CA LEU A 68 32.75 -3.09 12.53
C LEU A 68 31.52 -3.14 13.43
N ILE A 69 30.85 -4.29 13.48
CA ILE A 69 29.65 -4.53 14.28
C ILE A 69 29.87 -5.79 15.14
N PRO A 70 30.41 -5.64 16.35
CA PRO A 70 30.58 -6.77 17.26
C PRO A 70 29.24 -7.44 17.56
N GLY A 71 29.21 -8.77 17.46
CA GLY A 71 28.03 -9.60 17.66
C GLY A 71 27.23 -9.88 16.39
N LEU A 72 27.59 -9.31 15.23
CA LEU A 72 26.82 -9.40 13.98
C LEU A 72 26.42 -10.83 13.61
N ALA A 73 27.31 -11.82 13.76
CA ALA A 73 27.01 -13.22 13.45
C ALA A 73 25.86 -13.80 14.27
N ASP A 74 25.70 -13.35 15.52
CA ASP A 74 24.71 -13.85 16.47
C ASP A 74 23.40 -13.03 16.43
N MET A 75 23.40 -11.86 15.78
CA MET A 75 22.21 -11.00 15.68
C MET A 75 21.16 -11.68 14.81
N GLN A 76 20.08 -12.19 15.41
CA GLN A 76 18.97 -12.81 14.67
C GLN A 76 17.89 -11.82 14.24
N ASP A 77 17.96 -10.60 14.74
CA ASP A 77 17.00 -9.49 14.60
C ASP A 77 17.66 -8.24 13.99
N LEU A 78 18.68 -8.43 13.15
CA LEU A 78 19.35 -7.35 12.44
C LEU A 78 18.37 -6.64 11.48
N GLU A 79 18.25 -5.33 11.60
CA GLU A 79 17.46 -4.48 10.71
C GLU A 79 18.32 -3.35 10.15
N LEU A 80 18.22 -3.11 8.84
CA LEU A 80 18.81 -1.97 8.15
C LEU A 80 17.68 -1.06 7.69
N HIS A 81 17.77 0.22 8.04
CA HIS A 81 16.78 1.23 7.70
C HIS A 81 17.41 2.40 6.95
N ASP A 82 16.60 3.02 6.09
CA ASP A 82 16.85 4.41 5.72
C ASP A 82 16.63 5.31 6.96
N PRO A 83 17.64 6.06 7.43
CA PRO A 83 17.50 6.95 8.58
C PRO A 83 16.49 8.09 8.36
N GLU A 84 16.21 8.48 7.11
CA GLU A 84 15.31 9.60 6.79
C GLU A 84 13.85 9.16 6.80
N THR A 85 13.51 8.11 6.05
CA THR A 85 12.12 7.62 5.92
C THR A 85 11.75 6.51 6.91
N GLY A 86 12.73 5.86 7.53
CA GLY A 86 12.52 4.68 8.37
C GLY A 86 12.27 3.38 7.59
N LEU A 87 12.27 3.43 6.24
CA LEU A 87 12.03 2.28 5.37
C LEU A 87 13.01 1.14 5.69
N VAL A 88 12.48 -0.07 5.84
CA VAL A 88 13.28 -1.29 6.05
C VAL A 88 13.93 -1.70 4.73
N LEU A 89 15.26 -1.59 4.68
CA LEU A 89 16.10 -2.00 3.54
C LEU A 89 16.44 -3.49 3.63
N TYR A 90 16.67 -3.98 4.85
CA TYR A 90 16.96 -5.38 5.14
C TYR A 90 16.48 -5.77 6.52
N ARG A 91 16.05 -7.02 6.66
CA ARG A 91 15.73 -7.61 7.96
C ARG A 91 16.15 -9.07 8.01
N ARG A 92 16.94 -9.40 9.02
CA ARG A 92 17.22 -10.78 9.43
C ARG A 92 16.15 -11.21 10.42
N ARG A 93 15.54 -12.38 10.16
CA ARG A 93 14.62 -13.06 11.08
C ARG A 93 14.75 -14.57 10.92
N PRO A 94 14.63 -15.35 12.01
CA PRO A 94 14.59 -16.81 11.95
C PRO A 94 13.53 -17.30 10.98
N ALA A 95 13.83 -18.37 10.24
CA ALA A 95 12.95 -18.85 9.18
C ALA A 95 11.66 -19.48 9.73
N GLU A 96 11.71 -19.98 10.96
CA GLU A 96 10.60 -20.55 11.72
C GLU A 96 9.66 -19.49 12.32
N SER A 97 10.09 -18.23 12.39
CA SER A 97 9.32 -17.14 12.99
C SER A 97 8.58 -16.29 11.95
N VAL A 98 8.61 -16.68 10.67
CA VAL A 98 8.01 -15.91 9.57
C VAL A 98 7.20 -16.79 8.62
N ILE A 99 6.16 -16.20 8.04
CA ILE A 99 5.36 -16.78 6.97
C ILE A 99 6.15 -16.67 5.66
N LYS A 100 6.50 -17.80 5.06
CA LYS A 100 7.24 -17.87 3.77
C LYS A 100 6.31 -17.65 2.58
N GLN A 101 5.70 -16.48 2.52
CA GLN A 101 4.86 -16.04 1.41
C GLN A 101 5.16 -14.58 1.08
N LYS A 102 4.88 -14.21 -0.16
CA LYS A 102 4.79 -12.81 -0.59
C LYS A 102 3.34 -12.45 -0.79
N LEU A 103 2.83 -11.54 0.03
CA LEU A 103 1.44 -11.11 0.02
C LEU A 103 1.38 -9.62 -0.29
N LEU A 104 0.50 -9.25 -1.22
CA LEU A 104 0.15 -7.87 -1.49
C LEU A 104 -1.31 -7.64 -1.12
N ARG A 105 -1.57 -6.84 -0.10
CA ARG A 105 -2.92 -6.35 0.20
C ARG A 105 -3.18 -5.09 -0.61
N LEU A 106 -4.01 -5.23 -1.65
CA LEU A 106 -4.46 -4.09 -2.45
C LEU A 106 -5.43 -3.26 -1.64
N GLU A 107 -4.98 -2.07 -1.25
CA GLU A 107 -5.83 -1.10 -0.57
C GLU A 107 -6.65 -0.35 -1.63
N THR A 108 -7.97 -0.57 -1.62
CA THR A 108 -8.91 0.13 -2.50
C THR A 108 -9.61 1.29 -1.81
N HIS A 109 -9.34 1.50 -0.51
CA HIS A 109 -9.98 2.53 0.31
C HIS A 109 -9.02 3.69 0.58
N LEU A 110 -9.58 4.89 0.80
CA LEU A 110 -8.77 6.00 1.29
C LEU A 110 -8.41 5.82 2.78
N VAL A 111 -9.35 5.35 3.61
CA VAL A 111 -9.06 4.98 5.01
C VAL A 111 -8.40 3.60 5.03
N PRO A 112 -7.12 3.48 5.41
CA PRO A 112 -6.41 2.22 5.35
C PRO A 112 -6.87 1.25 6.44
N LEU A 113 -6.82 -0.05 6.17
CA LEU A 113 -7.04 -1.11 7.16
C LEU A 113 -5.81 -1.32 8.05
N SER A 114 -5.32 -0.24 8.68
CA SER A 114 -4.05 -0.23 9.44
C SER A 114 -4.00 -1.26 10.56
N GLN A 115 -5.12 -1.50 11.27
CA GLN A 115 -5.16 -2.53 12.31
C GLN A 115 -4.90 -3.93 11.77
N LEU A 116 -5.42 -4.24 10.56
CA LEU A 116 -5.16 -5.52 9.91
C LEU A 116 -3.69 -5.64 9.49
N ASP A 117 -3.12 -4.57 8.96
CA ASP A 117 -1.70 -4.52 8.62
C ASP A 117 -0.83 -4.73 9.87
N ASP A 118 -1.11 -3.99 10.96
CA ASP A 118 -0.37 -4.07 12.21
C ASP A 118 -0.47 -5.45 12.87
N ALA A 119 -1.60 -6.15 12.71
CA ALA A 119 -1.74 -7.53 13.19
C ALA A 119 -0.87 -8.55 12.42
N LEU A 120 -0.46 -8.20 11.19
CA LEU A 120 0.44 -9.00 10.37
C LEU A 120 1.90 -8.55 10.50
N ASP A 121 2.15 -7.41 11.15
CA ASP A 121 3.51 -6.97 11.45
C ASP A 121 4.22 -8.02 12.30
N GLY A 122 5.45 -8.28 11.90
CA GLY A 122 6.32 -9.28 12.47
C GLY A 122 6.03 -10.73 12.09
N SER A 123 4.91 -11.03 11.42
CA SER A 123 4.66 -12.35 10.84
C SER A 123 5.43 -12.57 9.53
N PHE A 124 5.97 -11.51 8.94
CA PHE A 124 6.77 -11.55 7.72
C PHE A 124 8.18 -11.01 7.98
N ARG A 125 9.16 -11.48 7.19
CA ARG A 125 10.52 -10.95 7.25
C ARG A 125 10.55 -9.49 6.81
N PHE A 126 9.88 -9.18 5.71
CA PHE A 126 9.72 -7.82 5.24
C PHE A 126 8.26 -7.38 5.35
N PHE A 127 8.06 -6.16 5.83
CA PHE A 127 6.75 -5.59 6.07
C PHE A 127 6.73 -4.15 5.57
N TYR A 128 5.88 -3.88 4.60
CA TYR A 128 5.74 -2.59 3.94
C TYR A 128 4.26 -2.18 3.94
N LYS A 129 3.86 -1.28 4.83
CA LYS A 129 2.51 -0.70 4.82
C LYS A 129 2.52 0.70 4.24
N GLY A 130 1.42 1.10 3.61
CA GLY A 130 1.25 2.43 3.03
C GLY A 130 2.09 2.65 1.76
N MET A 131 2.08 1.67 0.84
CA MET A 131 2.87 1.72 -0.40
C MET A 131 2.61 2.97 -1.27
N GLU A 132 1.47 3.64 -1.12
CA GLU A 132 1.13 4.90 -1.76
C GLU A 132 2.08 6.05 -1.41
N GLN A 133 2.68 6.01 -0.21
CA GLN A 133 3.65 7.00 0.26
C GLN A 133 4.94 6.94 -0.58
N PHE A 134 5.20 5.82 -1.25
CA PHE A 134 6.42 5.59 -2.00
C PHE A 134 6.25 5.85 -3.49
N GLY A 135 7.20 6.60 -4.07
CA GLY A 135 7.29 6.79 -5.51
C GLY A 135 7.45 5.47 -6.28
N ARG A 136 7.12 5.48 -7.58
CA ARG A 136 7.12 4.29 -8.45
C ARG A 136 8.40 3.45 -8.35
N GLU A 137 9.55 4.11 -8.28
CA GLU A 137 10.84 3.42 -8.19
C GLU A 137 10.95 2.63 -6.87
N THR A 138 10.71 3.27 -5.72
CA THR A 138 10.78 2.59 -4.41
C THR A 138 9.78 1.43 -4.31
N THR A 139 8.54 1.62 -4.81
CA THR A 139 7.53 0.55 -4.87
C THR A 139 8.00 -0.62 -5.73
N ALA A 140 8.60 -0.36 -6.89
CA ALA A 140 9.17 -1.41 -7.73
C ALA A 140 10.33 -2.14 -7.03
N GLN A 141 11.20 -1.41 -6.33
CA GLN A 141 12.33 -2.02 -5.59
C GLN A 141 11.85 -2.95 -4.49
N ILE A 142 10.81 -2.58 -3.72
CA ILE A 142 10.19 -3.44 -2.70
C ILE A 142 9.71 -4.76 -3.32
N ILE A 143 9.08 -4.71 -4.50
CA ILE A 143 8.59 -5.90 -5.21
C ILE A 143 9.75 -6.76 -5.73
N LEU A 144 10.83 -6.10 -6.18
CA LEU A 144 11.98 -6.74 -6.83
C LEU A 144 13.07 -7.22 -5.86
N LEU A 145 12.86 -7.13 -4.54
CA LEU A 145 13.84 -7.57 -3.55
C LEU A 145 14.29 -9.01 -3.81
N ASP A 146 15.60 -9.19 -3.94
CA ASP A 146 16.22 -10.48 -4.11
C ASP A 146 16.32 -11.20 -2.75
N TYR A 147 16.31 -12.53 -2.78
CA TYR A 147 16.43 -13.39 -1.60
C TYR A 147 15.38 -13.17 -0.48
N ALA A 148 14.30 -12.46 -0.78
CA ALA A 148 13.15 -12.30 0.09
C ALA A 148 12.08 -13.33 -0.29
N ASP A 149 11.79 -14.29 0.58
CA ASP A 149 10.72 -15.30 0.45
C ASP A 149 9.52 -15.03 1.37
N SER A 150 9.60 -13.95 2.16
CA SER A 150 8.62 -13.54 3.15
C SER A 150 8.43 -12.03 3.11
N ILE A 151 7.40 -11.57 2.42
CA ILE A 151 7.08 -10.14 2.26
C ILE A 151 5.58 -9.94 2.47
N TYR A 152 5.22 -9.01 3.34
CA TYR A 152 3.91 -8.40 3.35
C TYR A 152 4.03 -6.97 2.82
N ALA A 153 3.21 -6.63 1.82
CA ALA A 153 3.07 -5.27 1.34
C ALA A 153 1.59 -4.87 1.33
N SER A 154 1.26 -3.64 1.75
CA SER A 154 -0.09 -3.10 1.68
C SER A 154 -0.09 -1.65 1.20
N GLY A 155 -1.06 -1.28 0.37
CA GLY A 155 -1.25 0.11 -0.01
C GLY A 155 -2.00 0.32 -1.31
N ARG A 156 -2.24 1.60 -1.62
CA ARG A 156 -2.92 2.04 -2.84
C ARG A 156 -1.90 2.15 -3.96
N ILE A 157 -1.94 1.19 -4.89
CA ILE A 157 -1.11 1.21 -6.11
C ILE A 157 -1.97 0.97 -7.34
N LEU A 158 -1.48 1.40 -8.50
CA LEU A 158 -2.05 0.99 -9.78
C LEU A 158 -1.52 -0.41 -10.12
N TYR A 159 -2.31 -1.45 -9.88
CA TYR A 159 -1.88 -2.85 -9.97
C TYR A 159 -1.25 -3.18 -11.33
N LYS A 160 -1.87 -2.74 -12.43
CA LYS A 160 -1.38 -3.01 -13.80
C LYS A 160 -0.01 -2.41 -14.10
N GLN A 161 0.50 -1.46 -13.30
CA GLN A 161 1.87 -0.97 -13.44
C GLN A 161 2.91 -1.97 -12.94
N TYR A 162 2.53 -2.86 -12.02
CA TYR A 162 3.43 -3.78 -11.34
C TYR A 162 3.08 -5.25 -11.58
N GLU A 163 1.95 -5.55 -12.24
CA GLU A 163 1.43 -6.89 -12.50
C GLU A 163 2.52 -7.89 -12.92
N TYR A 164 3.30 -7.56 -13.95
CA TYR A 164 4.40 -8.42 -14.40
C TYR A 164 5.41 -8.74 -13.30
N PHE A 165 5.84 -7.74 -12.52
CA PHE A 165 6.82 -7.94 -11.45
C PHE A 165 6.23 -8.70 -10.27
N LEU A 166 4.96 -8.45 -9.94
CA LEU A 166 4.26 -9.14 -8.86
C LEU A 166 4.14 -10.63 -9.19
N GLU A 167 3.72 -10.97 -10.41
CA GLU A 167 3.61 -12.35 -10.87
C GLU A 167 4.97 -13.04 -10.94
N ASP A 168 5.96 -12.42 -11.60
CA ASP A 168 7.33 -12.96 -11.74
C ASP A 168 7.98 -13.22 -10.38
N ARG A 169 7.75 -12.34 -9.40
CA ARG A 169 8.31 -12.46 -8.05
C ARG A 169 7.47 -13.32 -7.10
N GLY A 170 6.32 -13.83 -7.55
CA GLY A 170 5.49 -14.78 -6.80
C GLY A 170 4.62 -14.14 -5.71
N PHE A 171 4.25 -12.87 -5.85
CA PHE A 171 3.29 -12.23 -4.96
C PHE A 171 1.88 -12.78 -5.16
N ARG A 172 1.17 -12.99 -4.05
CA ARG A 172 -0.26 -13.27 -4.04
C ARG A 172 -1.00 -12.01 -3.62
N ALA A 173 -1.86 -11.51 -4.49
CA ALA A 173 -2.71 -10.37 -4.18
C ALA A 173 -3.92 -10.80 -3.35
N ILE A 174 -4.31 -9.97 -2.38
CA ILE A 174 -5.60 -10.04 -1.69
C ILE A 174 -6.28 -8.68 -1.77
N CYS A 175 -7.60 -8.66 -1.81
CA CYS A 175 -8.38 -7.44 -1.93
C CYS A 175 -9.67 -7.53 -1.11
N LEU A 176 -10.00 -6.45 -0.41
CA LEU A 176 -11.28 -6.28 0.27
C LEU A 176 -11.99 -5.10 -0.38
N LEU A 177 -13.17 -5.31 -0.96
CA LEU A 177 -13.95 -4.23 -1.55
C LEU A 177 -15.00 -3.68 -0.58
N HIS A 178 -15.32 -2.40 -0.71
CA HIS A 178 -16.41 -1.74 0.02
C HIS A 178 -17.55 -1.40 -0.94
N ASP A 179 -18.78 -1.28 -0.42
CA ASP A 179 -19.92 -0.77 -1.19
C ASP A 179 -19.51 0.61 -1.76
N PRO A 180 -19.60 0.84 -3.07
CA PRO A 180 -19.06 2.06 -3.67
C PRO A 180 -19.66 3.36 -3.13
N TYR A 181 -20.90 3.34 -2.62
CA TYR A 181 -21.48 4.52 -1.97
C TYR A 181 -20.89 4.76 -0.58
N ASP A 182 -20.65 3.69 0.17
CA ASP A 182 -20.01 3.76 1.49
C ASP A 182 -18.53 4.14 1.34
N GLU A 183 -17.83 3.64 0.31
CA GLU A 183 -16.45 4.04 0.00
C GLU A 183 -16.36 5.55 -0.30
N LEU A 184 -17.25 6.07 -1.15
CA LEU A 184 -17.30 7.50 -1.45
C LEU A 184 -17.64 8.32 -0.19
N ALA A 185 -18.55 7.84 0.66
CA ALA A 185 -18.87 8.48 1.92
C ALA A 185 -17.66 8.54 2.87
N GLU A 186 -16.95 7.42 3.03
CA GLU A 186 -15.73 7.33 3.83
C GLU A 186 -14.64 8.26 3.31
N ARG A 187 -14.46 8.30 1.98
CA ARG A 187 -13.53 9.24 1.33
C ARG A 187 -13.89 10.71 1.60
N LEU A 188 -15.16 11.09 1.44
CA LEU A 188 -15.59 12.47 1.70
C LEU A 188 -15.33 12.88 3.15
N LEU A 189 -15.67 12.03 4.11
CA LEU A 189 -15.43 12.29 5.53
C LEU A 189 -13.93 12.50 5.81
N MET A 190 -13.09 11.59 5.32
CA MET A 190 -11.64 11.67 5.50
C MET A 190 -11.02 12.93 4.87
N LEU A 191 -11.48 13.32 3.68
CA LEU A 191 -11.01 14.53 3.00
C LEU A 191 -11.51 15.80 3.72
N THR A 192 -12.73 15.79 4.25
CA THR A 192 -13.23 16.86 5.11
C THR A 192 -12.40 16.98 6.38
N ASP A 193 -12.04 15.88 7.03
CA ASP A 193 -11.20 15.89 8.23
C ASP A 193 -9.79 16.42 7.92
N ALA A 194 -9.20 15.99 6.80
CA ALA A 194 -7.92 16.50 6.31
C ALA A 194 -7.94 18.03 6.09
N ALA A 195 -9.04 18.56 5.52
CA ALA A 195 -9.20 20.00 5.32
C ALA A 195 -9.23 20.81 6.64
N HIS A 196 -9.67 20.19 7.74
CA HIS A 196 -9.71 20.82 9.06
C HIS A 196 -8.39 20.67 9.85
N GLY A 197 -7.35 20.14 9.21
CA GLY A 197 -6.00 20.05 9.80
C GLY A 197 -5.81 18.88 10.76
N ASP A 198 -6.59 17.80 10.61
CA ASP A 198 -6.31 16.57 11.34
C ASP A 198 -5.01 15.93 10.82
N MET A 199 -3.93 16.11 11.60
CA MET A 199 -2.53 15.78 11.26
C MET A 199 -2.23 14.29 11.04
N GLY A 200 -3.25 13.42 11.01
CA GLY A 200 -3.13 11.99 10.69
C GLY A 200 -4.01 11.53 9.54
N ALA A 201 -4.76 12.43 8.89
CA ALA A 201 -5.74 12.04 7.87
C ALA A 201 -5.07 11.62 6.56
N LEU A 202 -4.04 12.32 6.08
CA LEU A 202 -3.34 11.98 4.83
C LEU A 202 -1.83 12.21 4.99
N ASP A 203 -1.03 11.43 4.26
CA ASP A 203 0.40 11.72 4.11
C ASP A 203 0.63 12.93 3.18
N GLU A 204 1.88 13.41 3.10
CA GLU A 204 2.24 14.57 2.29
C GLU A 204 1.92 14.38 0.80
N ARG A 205 2.16 13.19 0.26
CA ARG A 205 1.94 12.91 -1.16
C ARG A 205 0.46 12.79 -1.48
N ASP A 206 -0.31 12.17 -0.61
CA ASP A 206 -1.75 12.11 -0.73
C ASP A 206 -2.38 13.50 -0.58
N SER A 207 -1.90 14.31 0.37
CA SER A 207 -2.36 15.69 0.54
C SER A 207 -2.18 16.51 -0.75
N MET A 208 -1.04 16.35 -1.43
CA MET A 208 -0.81 16.96 -2.75
C MET A 208 -1.69 16.37 -3.85
N SER A 209 -1.87 15.04 -3.86
CA SER A 209 -2.61 14.34 -4.92
C SER A 209 -4.12 14.56 -4.83
N PHE A 210 -4.62 14.84 -3.62
CA PHE A 210 -6.03 15.05 -3.34
C PHE A 210 -6.39 16.52 -3.08
N GLU A 211 -5.49 17.49 -3.30
CA GLU A 211 -5.71 18.92 -2.98
C GLU A 211 -7.08 19.45 -3.46
N ALA A 212 -7.41 19.29 -4.74
CA ALA A 212 -8.71 19.70 -5.28
C ALA A 212 -9.90 18.97 -4.62
N ALA A 213 -9.76 17.68 -4.33
CA ALA A 213 -10.79 16.89 -3.67
C ALA A 213 -10.97 17.26 -2.19
N ILE A 214 -9.89 17.67 -1.51
CA ILE A 214 -9.93 18.23 -0.15
C ILE A 214 -10.71 19.55 -0.17
N GLU A 215 -10.41 20.46 -1.11
CA GLU A 215 -11.14 21.72 -1.27
C GLU A 215 -12.64 21.48 -1.56
N PHE A 216 -12.95 20.55 -2.47
CA PHE A 216 -14.32 20.17 -2.77
C PHE A 216 -15.02 19.64 -1.52
N ALA A 217 -14.44 18.67 -0.81
CA ALA A 217 -15.03 18.07 0.39
C ALA A 217 -15.23 19.09 1.52
N ALA A 218 -14.29 20.03 1.70
CA ALA A 218 -14.38 21.11 2.69
C ALA A 218 -15.54 22.07 2.43
N SER A 219 -15.97 22.20 1.17
CA SER A 219 -17.07 23.08 0.77
C SER A 219 -18.48 22.51 1.06
N LEU A 220 -18.57 21.22 1.44
CA LEU A 220 -19.82 20.51 1.63
C LEU A 220 -20.26 20.50 3.09
N ASP A 221 -21.53 20.78 3.35
CA ASP A 221 -22.19 20.29 4.56
C ASP A 221 -22.67 18.86 4.29
N LEU A 222 -21.97 17.87 4.82
CA LEU A 222 -22.30 16.45 4.66
C LEU A 222 -23.63 16.07 5.34
N SER A 223 -24.22 16.95 6.15
CA SER A 223 -25.55 16.77 6.75
C SER A 223 -26.69 17.37 5.90
N ASP A 224 -26.41 18.24 4.93
CA ASP A 224 -27.40 18.84 4.04
C ASP A 224 -27.49 18.09 2.70
N GLU A 225 -28.47 17.18 2.61
CA GLU A 225 -28.76 16.43 1.39
C GLU A 225 -29.01 17.33 0.16
N ARG A 226 -29.65 18.49 0.32
CA ARG A 226 -29.92 19.39 -0.81
C ARG A 226 -28.64 20.02 -1.33
N GLN A 227 -27.72 20.37 -0.42
CA GLN A 227 -26.40 20.86 -0.80
C GLN A 227 -25.61 19.77 -1.51
N LEU A 228 -25.55 18.55 -0.96
CA LEU A 228 -24.88 17.41 -1.60
C LEU A 228 -25.40 17.15 -3.01
N ARG A 229 -26.73 17.08 -3.18
CA ARG A 229 -27.37 16.93 -4.51
C ARG A 229 -26.99 18.06 -5.47
N ARG A 230 -26.83 19.29 -4.99
CA ARG A 230 -26.43 20.43 -5.83
C ARG A 230 -24.95 20.36 -6.18
N ALA A 231 -24.09 20.02 -5.23
CA ALA A 231 -22.64 19.92 -5.41
C ALA A 231 -22.30 18.85 -6.46
N PHE A 232 -22.77 17.61 -6.29
CA PHE A 232 -22.49 16.53 -7.25
C PHE A 232 -23.10 16.76 -8.63
N ARG A 233 -24.20 17.51 -8.75
CA ARG A 233 -24.75 17.89 -10.07
C ARG A 233 -23.88 18.89 -10.82
N ASN A 234 -23.12 19.70 -10.09
CA ASN A 234 -22.29 20.78 -10.62
C ASN A 234 -20.80 20.52 -10.39
N ILE A 235 -20.43 19.28 -10.09
CA ILE A 235 -19.04 18.89 -9.84
C ILE A 235 -18.19 19.23 -11.06
N SER A 236 -16.99 19.77 -10.83
CA SER A 236 -16.08 20.07 -11.93
C SER A 236 -15.56 18.77 -12.55
N ALA A 237 -15.02 18.84 -13.78
CA ALA A 237 -14.43 17.66 -14.41
C ALA A 237 -13.19 17.15 -13.64
N GLU A 238 -12.45 18.06 -13.01
CA GLU A 238 -11.26 17.76 -12.20
C GLU A 238 -11.64 17.04 -10.91
N ASP A 239 -12.61 17.58 -10.15
CA ASP A 239 -13.11 16.91 -8.94
C ASP A 239 -13.72 15.56 -9.28
N ALA A 240 -14.55 15.50 -10.33
CA ALA A 240 -15.15 14.26 -10.78
C ALA A 240 -14.08 13.22 -11.14
N PHE A 241 -12.98 13.62 -11.77
CA PHE A 241 -11.89 12.71 -12.08
C PHE A 241 -11.28 12.08 -10.83
N THR A 242 -11.15 12.81 -9.72
CA THR A 242 -10.56 12.29 -8.48
C THR A 242 -11.47 11.29 -7.76
N PHE A 243 -12.80 11.48 -7.84
CA PHE A 243 -13.77 10.60 -7.18
C PHE A 243 -14.30 9.46 -8.05
N ALA A 244 -14.07 9.51 -9.38
CA ALA A 244 -14.63 8.55 -10.31
C ALA A 244 -13.94 7.18 -10.26
N ASP A 245 -14.75 6.15 -9.99
CA ASP A 245 -14.43 4.72 -10.06
C ASP A 245 -13.04 4.35 -9.48
N PRO A 246 -12.75 4.69 -8.21
CA PRO A 246 -11.45 4.46 -7.56
C PRO A 246 -11.00 2.98 -7.58
N ALA A 247 -11.90 2.03 -7.37
CA ALA A 247 -11.55 0.61 -7.31
C ALA A 247 -11.18 0.10 -8.71
N VAL A 248 -12.00 0.39 -9.72
CA VAL A 248 -11.70 0.04 -11.11
C VAL A 248 -10.41 0.72 -11.58
N ARG A 249 -10.16 1.97 -11.19
CA ARG A 249 -8.90 2.65 -11.51
C ARG A 249 -7.69 1.95 -10.90
N SER A 250 -7.69 1.71 -9.60
CA SER A 250 -6.56 1.08 -8.90
C SER A 250 -6.22 -0.31 -9.45
N LEU A 251 -7.24 -1.08 -9.83
CA LEU A 251 -7.07 -2.45 -10.30
C LEU A 251 -6.81 -2.54 -11.81
N GLY A 252 -7.42 -1.69 -12.62
CA GLY A 252 -7.45 -1.82 -14.07
C GLY A 252 -6.61 -0.81 -14.86
N ALA A 253 -6.32 0.37 -14.28
CA ALA A 253 -5.64 1.44 -15.00
C ALA A 253 -4.12 1.23 -15.03
N ARG A 254 -3.48 1.65 -16.13
CA ARG A 254 -2.03 1.57 -16.34
C ARG A 254 -1.33 2.89 -16.01
N THR A 255 -2.02 4.01 -16.08
CA THR A 255 -1.46 5.32 -15.73
C THR A 255 -2.40 6.10 -14.81
N PRO A 256 -1.89 7.02 -13.97
CA PRO A 256 -2.73 7.76 -13.02
C PRO A 256 -3.77 8.66 -13.68
N ASP A 257 -3.47 9.14 -14.89
CA ASP A 257 -4.28 10.02 -15.72
C ASP A 257 -5.31 9.27 -16.58
N GLU A 258 -5.30 7.92 -16.57
CA GLU A 258 -6.25 7.11 -17.32
C GLU A 258 -7.66 7.19 -16.72
N THR A 259 -8.60 7.71 -17.50
CA THR A 259 -10.02 7.67 -17.13
C THR A 259 -10.56 6.24 -17.21
N PRO A 260 -11.24 5.73 -16.17
CA PRO A 260 -11.85 4.40 -16.19
C PRO A 260 -12.81 4.20 -17.37
N GLN A 261 -12.56 3.15 -18.15
CA GLN A 261 -13.37 2.72 -19.29
C GLN A 261 -13.69 1.23 -19.18
N ASP A 262 -14.44 0.68 -20.13
CA ASP A 262 -14.88 -0.73 -20.11
C ASP A 262 -13.69 -1.70 -20.20
N SER A 263 -12.59 -1.29 -20.87
CA SER A 263 -11.33 -2.03 -20.85
C SER A 263 -10.67 -2.05 -19.48
N THR A 264 -10.73 -0.94 -18.75
CA THR A 264 -10.24 -0.82 -17.37
C THR A 264 -11.06 -1.69 -16.43
N MET A 265 -12.38 -1.75 -16.63
CA MET A 265 -13.29 -2.62 -15.89
C MET A 265 -12.99 -4.12 -16.14
N ALA A 266 -12.81 -4.52 -17.39
CA ALA A 266 -12.42 -5.89 -17.73
C ALA A 266 -11.07 -6.28 -17.09
N ALA A 267 -10.10 -5.36 -17.11
CA ALA A 267 -8.81 -5.53 -16.45
C ALA A 267 -8.94 -5.65 -14.93
N ALA A 268 -9.82 -4.86 -14.29
CA ALA A 268 -10.06 -4.95 -12.86
C ALA A 268 -10.67 -6.31 -12.45
N LEU A 269 -11.63 -6.83 -13.24
CA LEU A 269 -12.21 -8.15 -13.03
C LEU A 269 -11.17 -9.27 -13.18
N GLU A 270 -10.27 -9.16 -14.16
CA GLU A 270 -9.16 -10.10 -14.34
C GLU A 270 -8.25 -10.12 -13.10
N VAL A 271 -7.85 -8.95 -12.60
CA VAL A 271 -7.02 -8.84 -11.39
C VAL A 271 -7.70 -9.51 -10.20
N LEU A 272 -8.98 -9.20 -9.95
CA LEU A 272 -9.73 -9.83 -8.86
C LEU A 272 -9.86 -11.34 -9.02
N SER A 273 -10.01 -11.85 -10.25
CA SER A 273 -10.07 -13.29 -10.50
C SER A 273 -8.76 -14.03 -10.20
N ASN A 274 -7.63 -13.30 -10.26
CA ASN A 274 -6.29 -13.82 -9.97
C ASN A 274 -5.87 -13.59 -8.51
N CYS A 275 -6.63 -12.82 -7.73
CA CYS A 275 -6.39 -12.64 -6.30
C CYS A 275 -6.55 -13.96 -5.54
N ALA A 276 -5.67 -14.19 -4.56
CA ALA A 276 -5.75 -15.35 -3.67
C ALA A 276 -6.97 -15.27 -2.74
N VAL A 277 -7.35 -14.06 -2.33
CA VAL A 277 -8.54 -13.78 -1.52
C VAL A 277 -9.19 -12.50 -2.02
N VAL A 278 -10.48 -12.56 -2.33
CA VAL A 278 -11.32 -11.39 -2.58
C VAL A 278 -12.46 -11.41 -1.58
N GLY A 279 -12.63 -10.31 -0.85
CA GLY A 279 -13.69 -10.15 0.13
C GLY A 279 -14.54 -8.92 -0.12
N LEU A 280 -15.64 -8.86 0.62
CA LEU A 280 -16.47 -7.66 0.74
C LEU A 280 -16.50 -7.21 2.20
N ARG A 281 -16.39 -5.90 2.45
CA ARG A 281 -16.49 -5.31 3.80
C ARG A 281 -17.86 -5.58 4.44
N GLU A 282 -18.88 -5.87 3.62
CA GLU A 282 -20.20 -6.36 4.03
C GLU A 282 -20.16 -7.77 4.67
N TYR A 283 -19.19 -8.61 4.28
CA TYR A 283 -18.96 -9.97 4.78
C TYR A 283 -17.52 -10.14 5.33
N PRO A 284 -17.13 -9.41 6.38
CA PRO A 284 -15.75 -9.33 6.84
C PRO A 284 -15.24 -10.67 7.37
N ASP A 285 -16.10 -11.46 8.00
CA ASP A 285 -15.73 -12.77 8.56
C ASP A 285 -15.27 -13.73 7.45
N LEU A 286 -15.97 -13.78 6.31
CA LEU A 286 -15.54 -14.58 5.15
C LEU A 286 -14.17 -14.15 4.61
N PHE A 287 -13.90 -12.84 4.60
CA PHE A 287 -12.60 -12.33 4.17
C PHE A 287 -11.50 -12.73 5.15
N LEU A 288 -11.73 -12.58 6.46
CA LEU A 288 -10.77 -12.96 7.50
C LEU A 288 -10.54 -14.47 7.54
N GLU A 289 -11.57 -15.28 7.29
CA GLU A 289 -11.44 -16.74 7.12
C GLU A 289 -10.57 -17.10 5.92
N GLY A 290 -10.81 -16.47 4.76
CA GLY A 290 -10.00 -16.66 3.56
C GLY A 290 -8.55 -16.24 3.77
N LEU A 291 -8.33 -15.09 4.43
CA LEU A 291 -7.00 -14.60 4.77
C LEU A 291 -6.29 -15.53 5.76
N GLY A 292 -6.97 -15.97 6.81
CA GLY A 292 -6.47 -16.92 7.78
C GLY A 292 -6.05 -18.24 7.14
N ALA A 293 -6.88 -18.78 6.26
CA ALA A 293 -6.58 -20.00 5.49
C ALA A 293 -5.37 -19.79 4.55
N GLN A 294 -5.29 -18.64 3.86
CA GLN A 294 -4.16 -18.32 2.97
C GLN A 294 -2.83 -18.22 3.73
N LEU A 295 -2.84 -17.68 4.95
CA LEU A 295 -1.66 -17.44 5.76
C LEU A 295 -1.34 -18.58 6.74
N GLY A 296 -2.26 -19.51 6.96
CA GLY A 296 -2.14 -20.56 7.98
C GLY A 296 -2.24 -20.03 9.41
N ILE A 297 -3.00 -18.94 9.61
CA ILE A 297 -3.25 -18.32 10.92
C ILE A 297 -4.73 -18.48 11.30
N ASP A 298 -5.00 -18.53 12.61
CA ASP A 298 -6.38 -18.56 13.11
C ASP A 298 -7.09 -17.24 12.76
N PRO A 299 -8.23 -17.26 12.03
CA PRO A 299 -9.00 -16.05 11.74
C PRO A 299 -9.41 -15.28 13.00
N ALA A 300 -9.58 -15.95 14.14
CA ALA A 300 -9.91 -15.30 15.41
C ALA A 300 -8.74 -14.48 16.00
N ALA A 301 -7.52 -14.68 15.51
CA ALA A 301 -6.36 -13.86 15.87
C ALA A 301 -6.25 -12.58 15.04
N LEU A 302 -7.01 -12.47 13.94
CA LEU A 302 -7.07 -11.26 13.13
C LEU A 302 -8.05 -10.24 13.71
N PRO A 303 -7.76 -8.94 13.60
CA PRO A 303 -8.63 -7.90 14.11
C PRO A 303 -9.91 -7.82 13.27
N PRO A 304 -11.04 -7.45 13.90
CA PRO A 304 -12.28 -7.22 13.15
C PRO A 304 -12.12 -6.04 12.19
N ILE A 305 -12.79 -6.13 11.05
CA ILE A 305 -12.80 -5.02 10.09
C ILE A 305 -13.76 -3.92 10.58
N PRO A 306 -13.30 -2.67 10.72
CA PRO A 306 -14.11 -1.60 11.29
C PRO A 306 -15.31 -1.26 10.41
N ARG A 307 -16.38 -0.81 11.06
CA ARG A 307 -17.60 -0.29 10.41
C ARG A 307 -17.99 1.03 11.05
N SER A 308 -18.20 2.05 10.23
CA SER A 308 -18.65 3.36 10.69
C SER A 308 -20.13 3.54 10.35
N SER A 309 -20.96 3.77 11.36
CA SER A 309 -22.38 4.08 11.15
C SER A 309 -22.58 5.42 10.43
N ALA A 310 -21.63 6.36 10.58
CA ALA A 310 -21.65 7.64 9.87
C ALA A 310 -21.43 7.44 8.38
N VAL A 311 -20.49 6.56 8.01
CA VAL A 311 -20.23 6.16 6.61
C VAL A 311 -21.49 5.56 6.00
N THR A 312 -22.10 4.55 6.65
CA THR A 312 -23.32 3.91 6.12
C THR A 312 -24.51 4.87 6.03
N ALA A 313 -24.62 5.83 6.96
CA ALA A 313 -25.68 6.85 6.91
C ALA A 313 -25.51 7.79 5.71
N LEU A 314 -24.29 8.29 5.49
CA LEU A 314 -23.98 9.15 4.35
C LEU A 314 -24.05 8.40 3.02
N GLY A 315 -23.56 7.16 2.95
CA GLY A 315 -23.66 6.29 1.77
C GLY A 315 -25.11 6.10 1.31
N ARG A 316 -26.05 5.96 2.26
CA ARG A 316 -27.49 5.91 1.94
C ARG A 316 -28.00 7.21 1.30
N VAL A 317 -27.54 8.38 1.75
CA VAL A 317 -27.90 9.67 1.15
C VAL A 317 -27.31 9.79 -0.25
N LEU A 318 -26.03 9.44 -0.42
CA LEU A 318 -25.32 9.48 -1.70
C LEU A 318 -25.98 8.58 -2.75
N ARG A 319 -26.52 7.43 -2.33
CA ARG A 319 -27.24 6.48 -3.20
C ARG A 319 -28.45 7.10 -3.90
N GLU A 320 -29.11 8.09 -3.29
CA GLU A 320 -30.27 8.77 -3.85
C GLU A 320 -29.90 9.89 -4.86
N ILE A 321 -28.61 10.13 -5.08
CA ILE A 321 -28.09 11.17 -5.96
C ILE A 321 -27.66 10.55 -7.30
N LYS A 322 -28.45 10.78 -8.36
CA LYS A 322 -28.16 10.25 -9.71
C LYS A 322 -26.75 10.61 -10.22
N ALA A 323 -26.28 11.82 -9.94
CA ALA A 323 -24.94 12.26 -10.35
C ALA A 323 -23.84 11.42 -9.69
N VAL A 324 -24.02 11.03 -8.41
CA VAL A 324 -23.11 10.11 -7.72
C VAL A 324 -23.14 8.74 -8.38
N LYS A 325 -24.34 8.18 -8.65
CA LYS A 325 -24.43 6.88 -9.34
C LYS A 325 -23.63 6.85 -10.65
N ASN A 326 -23.70 7.91 -11.44
CA ASN A 326 -22.95 8.02 -12.70
C ASN A 326 -21.43 8.18 -12.48
N LEU A 327 -21.03 8.80 -11.36
CA LEU A 327 -19.63 9.04 -11.01
C LEU A 327 -18.89 7.74 -10.65
N ILE A 328 -19.59 6.80 -10.02
CA ILE A 328 -19.05 5.52 -9.52
C ILE A 328 -19.70 4.32 -10.21
N GLU A 329 -20.15 4.49 -11.45
CA GLU A 329 -20.94 3.48 -12.17
C GLU A 329 -20.19 2.16 -12.37
N ARG A 330 -18.89 2.22 -12.68
CA ARG A 330 -18.08 1.02 -12.94
C ARG A 330 -17.71 0.33 -11.64
N ASP A 331 -17.46 1.07 -10.58
CA ASP A 331 -17.25 0.48 -9.25
C ASP A 331 -18.52 -0.24 -8.76
N LEU A 332 -19.72 0.29 -9.06
CA LEU A 332 -20.99 -0.39 -8.77
C LEU A 332 -21.13 -1.70 -9.56
N GLU A 333 -20.74 -1.71 -10.83
CA GLU A 333 -20.73 -2.92 -11.65
C GLU A 333 -19.73 -3.95 -11.11
N LEU A 334 -18.50 -3.52 -10.83
CA LEU A 334 -17.43 -4.36 -10.26
C LEU A 334 -17.87 -5.00 -8.94
N TYR A 335 -18.38 -4.17 -8.02
CA TYR A 335 -18.89 -4.63 -6.73
C TYR A 335 -20.04 -5.62 -6.90
N GLY A 336 -20.96 -5.37 -7.83
CA GLY A 336 -22.07 -6.27 -8.14
C GLY A 336 -21.61 -7.66 -8.59
N HIS A 337 -20.58 -7.74 -9.44
CA HIS A 337 -19.99 -9.01 -9.86
C HIS A 337 -19.36 -9.78 -8.70
N VAL A 338 -18.58 -9.11 -7.85
CA VAL A 338 -17.94 -9.74 -6.69
C VAL A 338 -18.98 -10.18 -5.67
N LYS A 339 -20.00 -9.36 -5.39
CA LYS A 339 -21.10 -9.71 -4.49
C LYS A 339 -21.85 -10.94 -4.95
N ALA A 340 -22.21 -11.01 -6.23
CA ALA A 340 -22.85 -12.19 -6.79
C ALA A 340 -21.97 -13.46 -6.73
N ALA A 341 -20.64 -13.32 -6.72
CA ALA A 341 -19.72 -14.45 -6.56
C ALA A 341 -19.63 -14.89 -5.09
N VAL A 342 -19.49 -13.94 -4.16
CA VAL A 342 -19.42 -14.22 -2.71
C VAL A 342 -20.72 -14.85 -2.21
N GLU A 343 -21.87 -14.31 -2.60
CA GLU A 343 -23.19 -14.82 -2.18
C GLU A 343 -23.49 -16.24 -2.66
N LYS A 344 -22.81 -16.74 -3.70
CA LYS A 344 -22.92 -18.16 -4.12
C LYS A 344 -22.15 -19.12 -3.22
N THR A 345 -21.27 -18.59 -2.37
CA THR A 345 -20.40 -19.36 -1.48
C THR A 345 -20.96 -19.42 -0.05
N LEU A 346 -21.91 -18.53 0.26
CA LEU A 346 -22.78 -18.57 1.45
C LEU A 346 -23.87 -19.63 1.28
#